data_AF-A0A382T5N9-F1
#
_entry.id   AF-A0A382T5N9-F1
#
_cell.length_a   1.000
_cell.length_b   1.000
_cell.length_c   1.000
_cell.angle_alpha   90.00
_cell.angle_beta   90.00
_cell.angle_gamma   90.00
#
_symmetry.space_group_name_H-M   'P 1'
#
loop_
_entity.id
_entity.type
_entity.pdbx_description
1 polymer ?
#
loop_
_entity_poly.entity_id
_entity_poly.type
_entity_poly.pdbx_seq_one_letter_code
_entity_poly.pdbx_strand_id
1 'polypeptide(L)'
;DPRWRMAPSPHGPYWREGMKLGYQDAGSWTLLSSTPLDRRKAAWLYAQFVTSKTVSLKKTLVGLTPIRESDINSDAMTEVAPRLGGLVEFYRSPARTAWTPTGTNVPDYPKLAQLWWANVANAVSGEVTPQGAMDALAGEQDRVLERLQRHGVLGECGPELNEERGAAYWLAQPGAPKPKLDNEKPQGETVAYSELIEAWREGRAR
;
A
#
# COMPACT_ATOMS: atom_id res chain seq x y z
N ASP A 1 -16.24 -6.41 24.65
CA ASP A 1 -16.15 -6.42 23.18
C ASP A 1 -15.92 -5.06 22.57
N PRO A 2 -15.01 -4.95 21.59
CA PRO A 2 -14.84 -3.73 20.82
C PRO A 2 -16.16 -3.40 20.10
N ARG A 3 -16.51 -2.12 20.04
CA ARG A 3 -17.68 -1.63 19.28
C ARG A 3 -17.42 -1.56 17.78
N TRP A 4 -16.19 -1.84 17.35
CA TRP A 4 -15.74 -1.81 15.97
C TRP A 4 -15.22 -3.19 15.54
N ARG A 5 -15.19 -3.41 14.22
CA ARG A 5 -14.65 -4.62 13.58
C ARG A 5 -13.86 -4.23 12.34
N MET A 6 -12.76 -4.93 12.11
CA MET A 6 -11.96 -4.85 10.90
C MET A 6 -12.67 -5.61 9.79
N ALA A 7 -12.82 -5.00 8.62
CA ALA A 7 -13.41 -5.61 7.44
C ALA A 7 -12.54 -5.29 6.21
N PRO A 8 -12.64 -6.08 5.12
CA PRO A 8 -11.97 -5.75 3.87
C PRO A 8 -12.45 -4.39 3.33
N SER A 9 -11.60 -3.71 2.56
CA SER A 9 -12.00 -2.50 1.86
C SER A 9 -13.14 -2.78 0.87
N PRO A 10 -14.10 -1.85 0.72
CA PRO A 10 -15.10 -1.94 -0.35
C PRO A 10 -14.43 -1.83 -1.72
N HIS A 11 -15.06 -2.45 -2.72
CA HIS A 11 -14.58 -2.41 -4.10
C HIS A 11 -15.16 -1.21 -4.85
N GLY A 12 -14.31 -0.49 -5.58
CA GLY A 12 -14.75 0.52 -6.53
C GLY A 12 -15.21 -0.10 -7.86
N PRO A 13 -15.87 0.67 -8.73
CA PRO A 13 -16.40 0.20 -10.03
C PRO A 13 -15.30 -0.35 -10.97
N TYR A 14 -14.07 0.13 -10.79
CA TYR A 14 -12.90 -0.26 -11.56
C TYR A 14 -12.19 -1.51 -11.04
N TRP A 15 -12.50 -1.94 -9.80
CA TRP A 15 -11.83 -3.07 -9.16
C TRP A 15 -12.21 -4.38 -9.86
N ARG A 16 -11.23 -5.29 -10.00
CA ARG A 16 -11.39 -6.65 -10.51
C ARG A 16 -10.58 -7.60 -9.66
N GLU A 17 -10.93 -8.88 -9.67
CA GLU A 17 -10.18 -9.92 -8.95
C GLU A 17 -8.69 -9.88 -9.32
N GLY A 18 -7.82 -9.99 -8.32
CA GLY A 18 -6.38 -9.83 -8.45
C GLY A 18 -5.86 -8.39 -8.31
N MET A 19 -6.74 -7.38 -8.32
CA MET A 19 -6.33 -6.00 -8.00
C MET A 19 -6.15 -5.80 -6.49
N LYS A 20 -5.12 -5.03 -6.12
CA LYS A 20 -4.84 -4.67 -4.73
C LYS A 20 -5.91 -3.75 -4.16
N LEU A 21 -6.19 -3.87 -2.87
CA LEU A 21 -7.18 -3.07 -2.14
C LEU A 21 -6.61 -1.86 -1.43
N GLY A 22 -5.28 -1.74 -1.41
CA GLY A 22 -4.57 -0.58 -0.90
C GLY A 22 -3.08 -0.88 -0.76
N TYR A 23 -2.44 -0.04 0.06
CA TYR A 23 -1.01 -0.05 0.29
C TYR A 23 -0.71 -0.53 1.71
N GLN A 24 0.37 -1.28 1.87
CA GLN A 24 0.95 -1.62 3.18
C GLN A 24 2.36 -1.05 3.28
N ASP A 25 2.62 -0.36 4.38
CA ASP A 25 3.95 0.12 4.69
C ASP A 25 4.79 -1.00 5.30
N ALA A 26 5.88 -1.35 4.61
CA ALA A 26 6.85 -2.33 5.08
C ALA A 26 8.09 -1.61 5.63
N GLY A 27 8.13 -1.41 6.95
CA GLY A 27 9.30 -0.86 7.62
C GLY A 27 10.55 -1.72 7.38
N SER A 28 11.65 -1.07 6.99
CA SER A 28 12.90 -1.74 6.63
C SER A 28 14.10 -1.16 7.38
N TRP A 29 15.10 -1.99 7.65
CA TRP A 29 16.38 -1.54 8.18
C TRP A 29 17.34 -1.20 7.04
N THR A 30 17.73 0.06 6.95
CA THR A 30 18.68 0.52 5.93
C THR A 30 20.07 0.65 6.53
N LEU A 31 21.03 -0.12 6.02
CA LEU A 31 22.43 -0.07 6.44
C LEU A 31 23.28 0.61 5.36
N LEU A 32 23.70 1.85 5.62
CA LEU A 32 24.41 2.67 4.63
C LEU A 32 25.81 2.13 4.30
N SER A 33 26.14 2.12 3.01
CA SER A 33 27.47 1.74 2.49
C SER A 33 28.59 2.67 2.95
N SER A 34 28.27 3.89 3.35
CA SER A 34 29.20 4.89 3.91
C SER A 34 29.56 4.64 5.39
N THR A 35 28.75 3.87 6.13
CA THR A 35 29.03 3.57 7.54
C THR A 35 30.21 2.60 7.64
N PRO A 36 31.24 2.87 8.47
CA PRO A 36 32.37 1.95 8.68
C PRO A 36 31.90 0.52 8.98
N LEU A 37 32.57 -0.48 8.40
CA LEU A 37 32.10 -1.87 8.40
C LEU A 37 31.78 -2.40 9.80
N ASP A 38 32.64 -2.13 10.78
CA ASP A 38 32.44 -2.62 12.15
C ASP A 38 31.19 -2.03 12.81
N ARG A 39 30.91 -0.74 12.56
CA ARG A 39 29.67 -0.11 13.03
C ARG A 39 28.45 -0.65 12.30
N ARG A 40 28.57 -0.95 11.01
CA ARG A 40 27.49 -1.56 10.22
C ARG A 40 27.15 -2.96 10.71
N LYS A 41 28.17 -3.77 11.06
CA LYS A 41 27.98 -5.10 11.68
C LYS A 41 27.27 -4.99 13.02
N ALA A 42 27.66 -4.04 13.87
CA ALA A 42 26.98 -3.79 15.14
C ALA A 42 25.51 -3.37 14.94
N ALA A 43 25.24 -2.46 14.00
CA ALA A 43 23.88 -2.07 13.64
C ALA A 43 23.04 -3.25 13.11
N TRP A 44 23.64 -4.12 12.30
CA TRP A 44 23.00 -5.34 11.83
C TRP A 44 22.63 -6.28 12.98
N LEU A 45 23.55 -6.53 13.93
CA LEU A 45 23.26 -7.34 15.12
C LEU A 45 22.14 -6.74 15.97
N TYR A 46 22.12 -5.42 16.13
CA TYR A 46 21.03 -4.74 16.83
C TYR A 46 19.69 -4.90 16.10
N ALA A 47 19.66 -4.78 14.77
CA ALA A 47 18.47 -5.05 13.97
C ALA A 47 17.98 -6.49 14.14
N GLN A 48 18.88 -7.48 14.20
CA GLN A 48 18.51 -8.87 14.51
C GLN A 48 17.86 -8.99 15.90
N PHE A 49 18.42 -8.34 16.92
CA PHE A 49 17.83 -8.30 18.26
C PHE A 49 16.41 -7.68 18.25
N VAL A 50 16.22 -6.53 17.61
CA VAL A 50 14.92 -5.84 17.57
C VAL A 50 13.85 -6.63 16.80
N THR A 51 14.27 -7.43 15.82
CA THR A 51 13.40 -8.30 15.02
C THR A 51 13.27 -9.72 15.59
N SER A 52 13.95 -10.02 16.70
CA SER A 52 13.85 -11.31 17.39
C SER A 52 12.44 -11.51 17.93
N LYS A 53 12.02 -12.78 17.99
CA LYS A 53 10.65 -13.19 18.33
C LYS A 53 10.08 -12.52 19.58
N THR A 54 10.84 -12.47 20.66
CA THR A 54 10.38 -11.90 21.94
C THR A 54 10.18 -10.39 21.84
N VAL A 55 11.13 -9.69 21.22
CA VAL A 55 11.09 -8.23 21.09
C VAL A 55 10.00 -7.80 20.09
N SER A 56 9.92 -8.46 18.93
CA SER A 56 8.92 -8.17 17.91
C SER A 56 7.50 -8.48 18.38
N LEU A 57 7.28 -9.58 19.11
CA LEU A 57 5.98 -9.90 19.70
C LEU A 57 5.55 -8.83 20.71
N LYS A 58 6.47 -8.41 21.61
CA LYS A 58 6.15 -7.35 22.57
C LYS A 58 5.78 -6.04 21.86
N LYS A 59 6.52 -5.68 20.80
CA LYS A 59 6.20 -4.51 19.98
C LYS A 59 4.84 -4.65 19.28
N THR A 60 4.53 -5.83 18.74
CA THR A 60 3.26 -6.11 18.07
C THR A 60 2.09 -5.99 19.05
N LEU A 61 2.21 -6.52 20.27
CA LEU A 61 1.15 -6.42 21.28
C LEU A 61 0.86 -4.98 21.72
N VAL A 62 1.84 -4.07 21.60
CA VAL A 62 1.68 -2.65 21.96
C VAL A 62 1.25 -1.81 20.76
N GLY A 63 1.93 -1.96 19.62
CA GLY A 63 1.79 -1.12 18.44
C GLY A 63 0.92 -1.70 17.33
N LEU A 64 0.45 -2.94 17.46
CA LEU A 64 -0.43 -3.64 16.51
C LEU A 64 0.09 -3.66 15.05
N THR A 65 1.41 -3.67 14.90
CA THR A 65 2.13 -3.69 13.61
C THR A 65 2.97 -4.95 13.49
N PRO A 66 2.35 -6.10 13.12
CA PRO A 66 3.06 -7.37 13.05
C PRO A 66 4.07 -7.35 11.90
N ILE A 67 5.32 -7.72 12.20
CA ILE A 67 6.39 -7.89 11.19
C ILE A 67 6.81 -9.36 11.02
N ARG A 68 6.23 -10.27 11.81
CA ARG A 68 6.49 -11.72 11.74
C ARG A 68 5.20 -12.49 11.77
N GLU A 69 5.10 -13.50 10.90
CA GLU A 69 4.00 -14.46 10.95
C GLU A 69 3.98 -15.24 12.28
N SER A 70 5.15 -15.53 12.86
CA SER A 70 5.23 -16.14 14.18
C SER A 70 4.58 -15.29 15.28
N ASP A 71 4.54 -13.96 15.12
CA ASP A 71 3.92 -13.04 16.09
C ASP A 71 2.41 -13.14 16.04
N ILE A 72 1.84 -13.00 14.85
CA ILE A 72 0.39 -13.08 14.67
C ILE A 72 -0.17 -14.47 15.06
N ASN A 73 0.61 -15.54 14.87
CA ASN A 73 0.22 -16.91 15.20
C ASN A 73 0.53 -17.33 16.64
N SER A 74 0.96 -16.41 17.52
CA SER A 74 1.26 -16.74 18.91
C SER A 74 0.02 -16.84 19.81
N ASP A 75 0.12 -17.61 20.90
CA ASP A 75 -0.92 -17.72 21.92
C ASP A 75 -1.25 -16.37 22.55
N ALA A 76 -0.24 -15.53 22.78
CA ALA A 76 -0.43 -14.17 23.29
C ALA A 76 -1.32 -13.33 22.37
N MET A 77 -1.20 -13.48 21.05
CA MET A 77 -2.10 -12.80 20.11
C MET A 77 -3.51 -13.38 20.12
N THR A 78 -3.66 -14.71 20.31
CA THR A 78 -4.95 -15.35 20.48
C THR A 78 -5.68 -14.85 21.74
N GLU A 79 -4.95 -14.69 22.85
CA GLU A 79 -5.51 -14.19 24.11
C GLU A 79 -6.05 -12.75 23.98
N VAL A 80 -5.35 -11.88 23.25
CA VAL A 80 -5.78 -10.49 23.06
C VAL A 80 -6.76 -10.29 21.89
N ALA A 81 -6.90 -11.28 20.99
CA ALA A 81 -7.75 -11.18 19.79
C ALA A 81 -9.17 -10.64 20.05
N PRO A 82 -9.90 -11.07 21.11
CA PRO A 82 -11.24 -10.56 21.39
C PRO A 82 -11.30 -9.04 21.60
N ARG A 83 -10.17 -8.41 21.94
CA ARG A 83 -10.05 -6.96 22.17
C ARG A 83 -9.60 -6.18 20.94
N LEU A 84 -9.15 -6.86 19.89
CA LEU A 84 -8.54 -6.26 18.70
C LEU A 84 -9.47 -6.22 17.48
N GLY A 85 -10.77 -6.47 17.69
CA GLY A 85 -11.81 -6.19 16.70
C GLY A 85 -11.59 -6.86 15.35
N GLY A 86 -11.08 -8.09 15.30
CA GLY A 86 -10.87 -8.81 14.03
C GLY A 86 -9.47 -8.67 13.43
N LEU A 87 -8.56 -7.89 14.03
CA LEU A 87 -7.19 -7.72 13.52
C LEU A 87 -6.44 -9.05 13.41
N VAL A 88 -6.56 -9.90 14.44
CA VAL A 88 -5.83 -11.17 14.48
C VAL A 88 -6.35 -12.12 13.42
N GLU A 89 -7.68 -12.20 13.30
CA GLU A 89 -8.38 -12.98 12.29
C GLU A 89 -8.03 -12.51 10.88
N PHE A 90 -8.02 -11.21 10.63
CA PHE A 90 -7.64 -10.63 9.34
C PHE A 90 -6.20 -10.99 8.94
N TYR A 91 -5.22 -10.77 9.83
CA TYR A 91 -3.83 -11.08 9.51
C TYR A 91 -3.53 -12.58 9.51
N ARG A 92 -4.43 -13.43 10.02
CA ARG A 92 -4.36 -14.90 9.86
C ARG A 92 -5.08 -15.37 8.58
N SER A 93 -5.92 -14.55 7.98
CA SER A 93 -6.67 -14.92 6.79
C SER A 93 -5.93 -14.56 5.49
N PRO A 94 -6.32 -15.17 4.35
CA PRO A 94 -5.80 -14.79 3.04
C PRO A 94 -6.15 -13.36 2.63
N ALA A 95 -7.12 -12.70 3.26
CA ALA A 95 -7.47 -11.32 2.94
C ALA A 95 -6.28 -10.35 3.08
N ARG A 96 -5.31 -10.67 3.96
CA ARG A 96 -4.07 -9.87 4.11
C ARG A 96 -3.28 -9.73 2.81
N THR A 97 -3.33 -10.72 1.91
CA THR A 97 -2.52 -10.70 0.67
C THR A 97 -3.09 -9.76 -0.37
N ALA A 98 -4.38 -9.40 -0.30
CA ALA A 98 -4.96 -8.38 -1.18
C ALA A 98 -4.35 -6.98 -0.97
N TRP A 99 -3.55 -6.81 0.08
CA TRP A 99 -2.88 -5.58 0.46
C TRP A 99 -1.34 -5.65 0.32
N THR A 100 -0.79 -6.80 -0.11
CA THR A 100 0.66 -7.05 -0.19
C THR A 100 1.04 -7.70 -1.52
N PRO A 101 2.13 -7.29 -2.20
CA PRO A 101 3.03 -6.18 -1.85
C PRO A 101 2.46 -4.82 -2.22
N THR A 102 2.98 -3.73 -1.62
CA THR A 102 2.51 -2.35 -1.85
C THR A 102 2.88 -1.78 -3.23
N GLY A 103 3.67 -2.51 -4.04
CA GLY A 103 4.21 -2.03 -5.31
C GLY A 103 5.67 -1.61 -5.19
N THR A 104 6.24 -1.13 -6.30
CA THR A 104 7.63 -0.67 -6.36
C THR A 104 7.70 0.79 -5.92
N ASN A 105 8.77 1.18 -5.22
CA ASN A 105 9.02 2.58 -4.89
C ASN A 105 9.16 3.42 -6.16
N VAL A 106 8.61 4.63 -6.14
CA VAL A 106 8.79 5.61 -7.22
C VAL A 106 10.03 6.49 -6.97
N PRO A 107 10.68 7.03 -8.02
CA PRO A 107 11.99 7.69 -7.92
C PRO A 107 12.13 8.81 -6.86
N ASP A 108 11.11 9.66 -6.70
CA ASP A 108 11.10 10.74 -5.70
C ASP A 108 9.69 10.90 -5.11
N TYR A 109 9.24 9.86 -4.40
CA TYR A 109 7.93 9.85 -3.76
C TYR A 109 7.64 11.12 -2.94
N PRO A 110 8.56 11.65 -2.10
CA PRO A 110 8.29 12.86 -1.32
C PRO A 110 7.88 14.07 -2.16
N LYS A 111 8.52 14.28 -3.32
CA LYS A 111 8.12 15.37 -4.22
C LYS A 111 6.83 15.07 -4.97
N LEU A 112 6.67 13.85 -5.48
CA LEU A 112 5.49 13.46 -6.28
C LEU A 112 4.21 13.45 -5.43
N ALA A 113 4.29 13.00 -4.18
CA ALA A 113 3.15 12.92 -3.27
C ALA A 113 2.60 14.30 -2.87
N GLN A 114 3.42 15.34 -2.86
CA GLN A 114 2.95 16.71 -2.57
C GLN A 114 2.05 17.25 -3.69
N LEU A 115 2.33 16.88 -4.96
CA LEU A 115 1.52 17.27 -6.11
C LEU A 115 0.12 16.63 -6.06
N TRP A 116 0.03 15.40 -5.56
CA TRP A 116 -1.24 14.68 -5.42
C TRP A 116 -2.26 15.48 -4.60
N TRP A 117 -1.86 15.94 -3.41
CA TRP A 117 -2.78 16.64 -2.50
C TRP A 117 -3.31 17.96 -3.07
N ALA A 118 -2.45 18.72 -3.75
CA ALA A 118 -2.86 19.98 -4.38
C ALA A 118 -3.89 19.75 -5.50
N ASN A 119 -3.68 18.74 -6.34
CA ASN A 119 -4.58 18.47 -7.47
C ASN A 119 -5.90 17.81 -7.04
N VAL A 120 -5.86 16.88 -6.07
CA VAL A 120 -7.07 16.22 -5.58
C VAL A 120 -8.01 17.18 -4.89
N ALA A 121 -7.49 18.16 -4.14
CA ALA A 121 -8.32 19.14 -3.44
C ALA A 121 -9.24 19.89 -4.42
N ASN A 122 -8.71 20.33 -5.57
CA ASN A 122 -9.46 21.07 -6.58
C ASN A 122 -10.54 20.20 -7.27
N ALA A 123 -10.28 18.89 -7.44
CA ALA A 123 -11.27 17.97 -7.98
C ALA A 123 -12.41 17.71 -6.98
N VAL A 124 -12.08 17.55 -5.69
CA VAL A 124 -13.05 17.29 -4.63
C VAL A 124 -13.92 18.51 -4.33
N SER A 125 -13.37 19.73 -4.43
CA SER A 125 -14.13 20.97 -4.31
C SER A 125 -15.00 21.29 -5.52
N GLY A 126 -14.77 20.60 -6.65
CA GLY A 126 -15.48 20.83 -7.91
C GLY A 126 -14.98 22.04 -8.70
N GLU A 127 -13.85 22.64 -8.31
CA GLU A 127 -13.22 23.73 -9.05
C GLU A 127 -12.73 23.28 -10.42
N VAL A 128 -12.28 22.02 -10.53
CA VAL A 128 -11.91 21.37 -11.78
C VAL A 128 -12.57 20.00 -11.89
N THR A 129 -12.69 19.48 -13.11
CA THR A 129 -13.15 18.12 -13.32
C THR A 129 -12.10 17.12 -12.82
N PRO A 130 -12.50 15.89 -12.42
CA PRO A 130 -11.54 14.84 -12.06
C PRO A 130 -10.49 14.59 -13.16
N GLN A 131 -10.90 14.60 -14.43
CA GLN A 131 -9.97 14.46 -15.55
C GLN A 131 -8.98 15.63 -15.60
N GLY A 132 -9.45 16.88 -15.49
CA GLY A 132 -8.57 18.05 -15.52
C GLY A 132 -7.56 18.06 -14.37
N ALA A 133 -7.95 17.62 -13.16
CA ALA A 133 -7.02 17.46 -12.05
C ALA A 133 -5.97 16.38 -12.30
N MET A 134 -6.36 15.24 -12.89
CA MET A 134 -5.42 14.16 -13.21
C MET A 134 -4.47 14.54 -14.35
N ASP A 135 -4.94 15.27 -15.36
CA ASP A 135 -4.11 15.79 -16.45
C ASP A 135 -3.08 16.81 -15.94
N ALA A 136 -3.51 17.72 -15.06
CA ALA A 136 -2.62 18.69 -14.42
C ALA A 136 -1.56 17.98 -13.56
N LEU A 137 -1.98 17.03 -12.73
CA LEU A 137 -1.08 16.21 -11.92
C LEU A 137 -0.06 15.47 -12.77
N ALA A 138 -0.49 14.81 -13.85
CA ALA A 138 0.39 14.05 -14.73
C ALA A 138 1.47 14.97 -15.33
N GLY A 139 1.09 16.13 -15.86
CA GLY A 139 2.04 17.10 -16.40
C GLY A 139 3.00 17.67 -15.34
N GLU A 140 2.55 17.87 -14.10
CA GLU A 140 3.44 18.30 -13.01
C GLU A 140 4.42 17.21 -12.59
N GLN A 141 3.96 15.95 -12.52
CA GLN A 141 4.81 14.80 -12.23
C GLN A 141 5.85 14.59 -13.33
N ASP A 142 5.47 14.69 -14.61
CA ASP A 142 6.40 14.59 -15.74
C ASP A 142 7.50 15.64 -15.67
N ARG A 143 7.17 16.89 -15.33
CA ARG A 143 8.18 17.95 -15.13
C ARG A 143 9.15 17.62 -14.00
N VAL A 144 8.70 16.99 -12.92
CA VAL A 144 9.59 16.54 -11.83
C VAL A 144 10.51 15.44 -12.34
N LEU A 145 9.94 14.40 -12.96
CA LEU A 145 10.69 13.26 -13.50
C LEU A 145 11.69 13.67 -14.57
N GLU A 146 11.33 14.63 -15.43
CA GLU A 146 12.21 15.19 -16.45
C GLU A 146 13.45 15.81 -15.84
N ARG A 147 13.27 16.60 -14.77
CA ARG A 147 14.40 17.20 -14.05
C ARG A 147 15.27 16.11 -13.42
N LEU A 148 14.69 15.06 -12.84
CA LEU A 148 15.47 13.96 -12.26
C LEU A 148 16.29 13.23 -13.33
N GLN A 149 15.68 12.92 -14.48
CA GLN A 149 16.35 12.30 -15.62
C GLN A 149 17.50 13.17 -16.13
N ARG A 150 17.26 14.46 -16.40
CA ARG A 150 18.28 15.39 -16.90
C ARG A 150 19.49 15.53 -15.98
N HIS A 151 19.29 15.42 -14.66
CA HIS A 151 20.36 15.51 -13.67
C HIS A 151 20.98 14.15 -13.32
N GLY A 152 20.53 13.05 -13.94
CA GLY A 152 21.04 11.70 -13.66
C GLY A 152 20.78 11.24 -12.22
N VAL A 153 19.70 11.72 -11.58
CA VAL A 153 19.36 11.35 -10.20
C VAL A 153 19.00 9.85 -10.16
N LEU A 154 19.55 9.12 -9.19
CA LEU A 154 19.48 7.64 -9.07
C LEU A 154 20.30 6.84 -10.11
N GLY A 155 21.09 7.49 -10.96
CA GLY A 155 21.98 6.81 -11.92
C GLY A 155 21.22 5.87 -12.86
N GLU A 156 21.66 4.62 -12.97
CA GLU A 156 21.03 3.59 -13.82
C GLU A 156 19.60 3.23 -13.40
N CYS A 157 19.19 3.56 -12.17
CA CYS A 157 17.84 3.36 -11.67
C CYS A 157 16.98 4.64 -11.73
N GLY A 158 17.48 5.68 -12.41
CA GLY A 158 16.76 6.94 -12.62
C GLY A 158 15.54 6.78 -13.53
N PRO A 159 14.59 7.73 -13.47
CA PRO A 159 13.46 7.74 -14.40
C PRO A 159 13.94 8.04 -15.83
N GLU A 160 13.30 7.40 -16.79
CA GLU A 160 13.35 7.74 -18.21
C GLU A 160 11.94 8.05 -18.68
N LEU A 161 11.73 9.27 -19.18
CA LEU A 161 10.45 9.69 -19.72
C LEU A 161 10.20 8.99 -21.06
N ASN A 162 9.00 8.43 -21.18
CA ASN A 162 8.49 7.99 -22.46
C ASN A 162 8.24 9.20 -23.36
N GLU A 163 8.28 8.97 -24.67
CA GLU A 163 7.74 9.95 -25.61
C GLU A 163 6.25 10.20 -25.32
N GLU A 164 5.80 11.43 -25.58
CA GLU A 164 4.39 11.78 -25.40
C GLU A 164 3.51 10.93 -26.31
N ARG A 165 2.44 10.39 -25.73
CA ARG A 165 1.45 9.53 -26.40
C ARG A 165 0.06 9.84 -25.88
N GLY A 166 -0.92 9.76 -26.78
CA GLY A 166 -2.32 9.97 -26.42
C GLY A 166 -2.91 8.83 -25.58
N ALA A 167 -4.05 9.10 -24.93
CA ALA A 167 -4.72 8.16 -24.03
C ALA A 167 -5.02 6.79 -24.68
N ALA A 168 -5.41 6.77 -25.96
CA ALA A 168 -5.72 5.52 -26.67
C ALA A 168 -4.52 4.57 -26.74
N TYR A 169 -3.30 5.09 -26.91
CA TYR A 169 -2.08 4.29 -26.88
C TYR A 169 -1.86 3.67 -25.50
N TRP A 170 -1.99 4.48 -24.44
CA TRP A 170 -1.79 4.02 -23.06
C TRP A 170 -2.85 3.01 -22.62
N LEU A 171 -4.11 3.21 -23.01
CA LEU A 171 -5.23 2.29 -22.73
C LEU A 171 -5.09 0.94 -23.45
N ALA A 172 -4.33 0.88 -24.55
CA ALA A 172 -4.06 -0.35 -25.28
C ALA A 172 -2.87 -1.16 -24.70
N GLN A 173 -2.11 -0.59 -23.76
CA GLN A 173 -0.94 -1.28 -23.20
C GLN A 173 -1.33 -2.42 -22.24
N PRO A 174 -0.51 -3.47 -22.13
CA PRO A 174 -0.66 -4.47 -21.08
C PRO A 174 -0.62 -3.81 -19.69
N GLY A 175 -1.59 -4.13 -18.82
CA GLY A 175 -1.66 -3.55 -17.48
C GLY A 175 -2.11 -2.08 -17.42
N ALA A 176 -2.59 -1.53 -18.53
CA ALA A 176 -3.04 -0.15 -18.65
C ALA A 176 -4.09 0.28 -17.59
N PRO A 177 -4.19 1.60 -17.32
CA PRO A 177 -5.34 2.16 -16.62
C PRO A 177 -6.64 1.78 -17.34
N LYS A 178 -7.76 1.79 -16.61
CA LYS A 178 -9.05 1.35 -17.16
C LYS A 178 -9.71 2.50 -17.93
N PRO A 179 -10.31 2.23 -19.12
CA PRO A 179 -11.11 3.22 -19.81
C PRO A 179 -12.34 3.54 -18.97
N LYS A 180 -12.93 4.72 -19.24
CA LYS A 180 -14.16 5.15 -18.58
C LYS A 180 -15.25 4.09 -18.73
N LEU A 181 -15.95 3.80 -17.63
CA LEU A 181 -17.07 2.87 -17.61
C LEU A 181 -18.39 3.59 -17.89
N ASP A 182 -19.37 2.87 -18.42
CA ASP A 182 -20.74 3.38 -18.59
C ASP A 182 -21.39 3.73 -17.24
N ASN A 183 -21.06 2.97 -16.19
CA ASN A 183 -21.50 3.21 -14.82
C ASN A 183 -20.32 3.20 -13.83
N GLU A 184 -19.87 4.40 -13.45
CA GLU A 184 -18.84 4.61 -12.41
C GLU A 184 -19.43 4.77 -11.00
N LYS A 185 -20.74 4.63 -10.84
CA LYS A 185 -21.45 4.76 -9.55
C LYS A 185 -22.45 3.62 -9.35
N PRO A 186 -22.01 2.36 -9.38
CA PRO A 186 -22.88 1.23 -9.07
C PRO A 186 -23.39 1.33 -7.62
N GLN A 187 -24.55 0.74 -7.36
CA GLN A 187 -25.08 0.62 -6.01
C GLN A 187 -24.13 -0.21 -5.15
N GLY A 188 -23.82 0.26 -3.94
CA GLY A 188 -22.97 -0.47 -3.01
C GLY A 188 -23.61 -1.77 -2.53
N GLU A 189 -22.77 -2.77 -2.29
CA GLU A 189 -23.15 -4.07 -1.74
C GLU A 189 -22.65 -4.22 -0.30
N THR A 190 -23.48 -4.82 0.55
CA THR A 190 -23.15 -5.11 1.95
C THR A 190 -23.03 -6.61 2.14
N VAL A 191 -22.05 -7.03 2.95
CA VAL A 191 -21.84 -8.44 3.34
C VAL A 191 -21.97 -8.55 4.86
N ALA A 192 -22.59 -9.63 5.34
CA ALA A 192 -22.70 -9.85 6.77
C ALA A 192 -21.32 -10.21 7.35
N TYR A 193 -20.99 -9.67 8.53
CA TYR A 193 -19.68 -9.91 9.14
C TYR A 193 -19.43 -11.40 9.47
N SER A 194 -20.48 -12.14 9.82
CA SER A 194 -20.39 -13.58 10.07
C SER A 194 -19.94 -14.36 8.83
N GLU A 195 -20.44 -13.98 7.66
CA GLU A 195 -20.08 -14.61 6.37
C GLU A 195 -18.61 -14.32 6.02
N LEU A 196 -18.12 -13.11 6.31
CA LEU A 196 -16.70 -12.77 6.15
C LEU A 196 -15.80 -13.64 7.03
N ILE A 197 -16.17 -13.84 8.30
CA ILE A 197 -15.40 -14.68 9.23
C ILE A 197 -15.39 -16.14 8.77
N GLU A 198 -16.53 -16.64 8.28
CA GLU A 198 -16.62 -17.99 7.73
C GLU A 198 -15.72 -18.15 6.50
N ALA A 199 -15.79 -17.21 5.55
CA ALA A 199 -14.91 -17.18 4.39
C ALA A 199 -13.43 -17.20 4.77
N TRP A 200 -13.03 -16.40 5.76
CA TRP A 200 -11.64 -16.36 6.23
C TRP A 200 -11.18 -17.66 6.87
N ARG A 201 -12.06 -18.34 7.61
CA ARG A 201 -11.79 -19.67 8.18
C ARG A 201 -11.63 -20.74 7.11
N GLU A 202 -12.37 -20.61 6.01
CA GLU A 202 -12.26 -21.48 4.84
C GLU A 202 -11.09 -21.13 3.90
N GLY A 203 -10.31 -20.10 4.22
CA GLY A 203 -9.18 -19.67 3.40
C GLY A 203 -9.58 -18.86 2.16
N ARG A 204 -10.74 -18.20 2.19
CA ARG A 204 -11.18 -17.25 1.16
C ARG A 204 -11.01 -15.82 1.65
N ALA A 205 -10.82 -14.86 0.74
CA ALA A 205 -10.66 -13.44 1.08
C ALA A 205 -12.01 -12.74 1.37
N ARG A 206 -13.09 -13.26 0.77
CA ARG A 206 -14.48 -12.86 0.94
C ARG A 206 -15.37 -14.08 0.69
#